data_AF-A0A7S0WFY4-F1
#
_entry.id   AF-A0A7S0WFY4-F1
#
_cell.length_a   1.000
_cell.length_b   1.000
_cell.length_c   1.000
_cell.angle_alpha   90.00
_cell.angle_beta   90.00
_cell.angle_gamma   90.00
#
_symmetry.space_group_name_H-M   'P 1'
#
loop_
_entity.id
_entity.type
_entity.pdbx_description
1 polymer ?
#
loop_
_entity_poly.entity_id
_entity_poly.type
_entity_poly.pdbx_seq_one_letter_code
_entity_poly.pdbx_strand_id
1 'polypeptide(L)'
;HARVSHHCVRTHASTSDDSVTRVYTDKKVVVTRELGKNGALMNVLKSRGVTCLEMPLIEAVDGEDLESLPEVLLGEKWDWVCVTSPEAAKVFIEGYEKAGKPSGVRCATVGVATGKVLATAYPDVFALDKQFIP
;
A
#
# COMPACT_ATOMS: atom_id res chain seq x y z
N HIS A 1 10.57 -50.77 6.98
CA HIS A 1 11.50 -49.69 6.61
C HIS A 1 11.90 -49.86 5.15
N ALA A 2 11.20 -49.19 4.23
CA ALA A 2 11.51 -49.22 2.79
C ALA A 2 12.05 -47.85 2.37
N ARG A 3 13.28 -47.84 1.85
CA ARG A 3 13.96 -46.69 1.24
C ARG A 3 13.20 -46.27 -0.02
N VAL A 4 12.90 -44.99 -0.15
CA VAL A 4 12.52 -44.38 -1.43
C VAL A 4 13.73 -43.65 -1.98
N SER A 5 14.11 -44.03 -3.20
CA SER A 5 15.24 -43.49 -3.95
C SER A 5 14.83 -42.17 -4.62
N HIS A 6 15.64 -41.12 -4.49
CA HIS A 6 15.43 -39.86 -5.21
C HIS A 6 16.00 -39.99 -6.62
N HIS A 7 15.13 -40.02 -7.62
CA HIS A 7 15.53 -39.86 -9.03
C HIS A 7 15.50 -38.37 -9.38
N CYS A 8 16.69 -37.78 -9.52
CA CYS A 8 16.86 -36.45 -10.10
C CYS A 8 16.84 -36.60 -11.63
N VAL A 9 15.76 -36.18 -12.26
CA VAL A 9 15.70 -36.04 -13.72
C VAL A 9 15.97 -34.58 -14.05
N ARG A 10 17.12 -34.30 -14.69
CA ARG A 10 17.37 -33.04 -15.37
C ARG A 10 16.68 -33.08 -16.73
N THR A 11 15.72 -32.19 -16.95
CA THR A 11 15.19 -31.86 -18.28
C THR A 11 15.47 -30.40 -18.56
N HIS A 12 16.34 -30.12 -19.53
CA HIS A 12 16.35 -28.85 -20.25
C HIS A 12 15.33 -28.96 -21.38
N ALA A 13 14.25 -28.19 -21.32
CA ALA A 13 13.43 -27.83 -22.46
C ALA A 13 12.68 -26.53 -22.16
N SER A 14 12.88 -25.54 -23.01
CA SER A 14 12.14 -24.28 -23.05
C SER A 14 10.71 -24.53 -23.56
N THR A 15 9.73 -24.40 -22.69
CA THR A 15 8.31 -24.27 -23.05
C THR A 15 7.62 -23.44 -21.97
N SER A 16 6.99 -22.36 -22.41
CA SER A 16 6.10 -21.49 -21.63
C SER A 16 5.01 -22.30 -20.93
N ASP A 17 5.14 -22.46 -19.62
CA ASP A 17 4.12 -23.10 -18.78
C ASP A 17 3.56 -22.04 -17.82
N ASP A 18 2.53 -21.32 -18.28
CA ASP A 18 1.77 -20.36 -17.48
C ASP A 18 0.43 -20.99 -17.06
N SER A 19 0.47 -22.25 -16.61
CA SER A 19 -0.69 -22.91 -16.01
C SER A 19 -0.89 -22.40 -14.58
N VAL A 20 -1.24 -21.11 -14.43
CA VAL A 20 -1.91 -20.65 -13.23
C VAL A 20 -3.26 -21.36 -13.22
N THR A 21 -3.37 -22.45 -12.46
CA THR A 21 -4.64 -23.14 -12.23
C THR A 21 -5.68 -22.11 -11.84
N ARG A 22 -6.71 -21.93 -12.67
CA ARG A 22 -7.84 -21.03 -12.38
C ARG A 22 -8.70 -21.67 -11.29
N VAL A 23 -8.27 -21.52 -10.03
CA VAL A 23 -8.86 -22.22 -8.87
C VAL A 23 -10.29 -21.73 -8.56
N TYR A 24 -10.69 -20.54 -9.02
CA TYR A 24 -11.89 -19.86 -8.54
C TYR A 24 -12.83 -19.35 -9.64
N THR A 25 -12.94 -20.05 -10.77
CA THR A 25 -13.70 -19.60 -11.96
C THR A 25 -15.20 -19.33 -11.72
N ASP A 26 -15.79 -19.94 -10.69
CA ASP A 26 -17.19 -19.74 -10.30
C ASP A 26 -17.39 -18.59 -9.30
N LYS A 27 -16.30 -18.00 -8.78
CA LYS A 27 -16.37 -16.96 -7.74
C LYS A 27 -16.51 -15.57 -8.33
N LYS A 28 -17.38 -14.79 -7.69
CA LYS A 28 -17.60 -13.36 -7.96
C LYS A 28 -17.22 -12.57 -6.72
N VAL A 29 -16.42 -11.53 -6.89
CA VAL A 29 -16.02 -10.62 -5.81
C VAL A 29 -16.39 -9.21 -6.18
N VAL A 30 -17.10 -8.52 -5.29
CA VAL A 30 -17.34 -7.08 -5.38
C VAL A 30 -16.29 -6.36 -4.56
N VAL A 31 -15.62 -5.39 -5.17
CA VAL A 31 -14.60 -4.56 -4.51
C VAL A 31 -15.19 -3.18 -4.27
N THR A 32 -15.21 -2.77 -3.00
CA THR A 32 -15.99 -1.61 -2.52
C THR A 32 -15.15 -0.42 -2.07
N ARG A 33 -13.83 -0.48 -2.21
CA ARG A 33 -12.94 0.63 -1.83
C ARG A 33 -13.08 1.77 -2.84
N GLU A 34 -12.48 2.90 -2.46
CA GLU A 34 -12.33 4.08 -3.31
C GLU A 34 -11.91 3.76 -4.74
N LEU A 35 -12.44 4.56 -5.66
CA LEU A 35 -12.21 4.41 -7.09
C LEU A 35 -10.71 4.41 -7.42
N GLY A 36 -10.29 3.46 -8.26
CA GLY A 36 -8.91 3.37 -8.72
C GLY A 36 -7.94 2.69 -7.75
N LYS A 37 -8.35 2.36 -6.51
CA LYS A 37 -7.50 1.61 -5.56
C LYS A 37 -7.61 0.10 -5.65
N ASN A 38 -8.59 -0.41 -6.38
CA ASN A 38 -8.89 -1.83 -6.45
C ASN A 38 -8.00 -2.58 -7.45
N GLY A 39 -7.27 -1.88 -8.33
CA GLY A 39 -6.55 -2.47 -9.46
C GLY A 39 -5.60 -3.60 -9.08
N ALA A 40 -4.71 -3.40 -8.10
CA ALA A 40 -3.76 -4.43 -7.67
C ALA A 40 -4.47 -5.69 -7.14
N LEU A 41 -5.49 -5.52 -6.29
CA LEU A 41 -6.29 -6.62 -5.75
C LEU A 41 -7.06 -7.35 -6.86
N MET A 42 -7.72 -6.60 -7.75
CA MET A 42 -8.47 -7.14 -8.88
C MET A 42 -7.57 -7.92 -9.83
N ASN A 43 -6.34 -7.45 -10.10
CA ASN A 43 -5.40 -8.15 -10.97
C ASN A 43 -5.01 -9.51 -10.39
N VAL A 44 -4.75 -9.59 -9.08
CA VAL A 44 -4.46 -10.86 -8.38
C VAL A 44 -5.67 -11.79 -8.37
N LEU A 45 -6.88 -11.26 -8.19
CA LEU A 45 -8.10 -12.08 -8.21
C LEU A 45 -8.39 -12.62 -9.63
N LYS A 46 -8.31 -11.76 -10.65
CA LYS A 46 -8.52 -12.12 -12.05
C LYS A 46 -7.51 -13.15 -12.53
N SER A 47 -6.23 -13.05 -12.13
CA SER A 47 -5.21 -14.04 -12.50
C SER A 47 -5.53 -15.45 -11.96
N ARG A 48 -6.34 -15.55 -10.90
CA ARG A 48 -6.82 -16.81 -10.32
C ARG A 48 -8.19 -17.25 -10.85
N GLY A 49 -8.72 -16.59 -11.87
CA GLY A 49 -10.00 -16.89 -12.51
C GLY A 49 -11.24 -16.26 -11.87
N VAL A 50 -11.08 -15.39 -10.86
CA VAL A 50 -12.21 -14.73 -10.19
C VAL A 50 -12.82 -13.65 -11.08
N THR A 51 -14.14 -13.57 -11.13
CA THR A 51 -14.85 -12.42 -11.72
C THR A 51 -14.91 -11.27 -10.70
N CYS A 52 -14.35 -10.11 -11.04
CA CYS A 52 -14.40 -8.93 -10.16
C CYS A 52 -15.35 -7.85 -10.70
N LEU A 53 -16.17 -7.29 -9.81
CA LEU A 53 -16.99 -6.10 -10.05
C LEU A 53 -16.47 -4.96 -9.15
N GLU A 54 -16.07 -3.84 -9.75
CA GLU A 54 -15.73 -2.63 -9.00
C GLU A 54 -16.99 -1.82 -8.71
N MET A 55 -17.19 -1.47 -7.44
CA MET A 55 -18.32 -0.68 -6.97
C MET A 55 -17.82 0.27 -5.88
N PRO A 56 -17.25 1.44 -6.23
CA PRO A 56 -16.67 2.35 -5.26
C PRO A 56 -17.75 2.87 -4.29
N LEU A 57 -17.60 2.58 -2.99
CA LEU A 57 -18.55 3.00 -1.95
C LEU A 57 -17.94 3.99 -0.94
N ILE A 58 -16.67 4.33 -1.10
CA ILE A 58 -15.93 5.22 -0.20
C ILE A 58 -15.23 6.27 -1.05
N GLU A 59 -15.18 7.49 -0.54
CA GLU A 59 -14.42 8.62 -1.06
C GLU A 59 -13.63 9.24 0.09
N ALA A 60 -12.36 9.57 -0.16
CA ALA A 60 -11.58 10.39 0.76
C ALA A 60 -11.79 11.86 0.39
N VAL A 61 -12.32 12.63 1.34
CA VAL A 61 -12.58 14.06 1.22
C VAL A 61 -11.78 14.82 2.27
N ASP A 62 -11.55 16.10 2.01
CA ASP A 62 -10.86 16.98 2.94
C ASP A 62 -11.67 17.13 4.24
N GLY A 63 -10.96 17.09 5.37
CA GLY A 63 -11.52 17.40 6.68
C GLY A 63 -11.71 18.90 6.85
N GLU A 64 -12.64 19.29 7.73
CA GLU A 64 -12.91 20.71 8.04
C GLU A 64 -11.69 21.45 8.60
N ASP A 65 -10.75 20.71 9.19
CA ASP A 65 -9.53 21.18 9.83
C ASP A 65 -8.29 21.10 8.93
N LEU A 66 -8.43 20.74 7.65
CA LEU A 66 -7.31 20.58 6.71
C LEU A 66 -6.35 21.78 6.70
N GLU A 67 -6.91 22.99 6.63
CA GLU A 67 -6.10 24.22 6.54
C GLU A 67 -5.39 24.57 7.85
N SER A 68 -5.78 23.98 8.98
CA SER A 68 -5.09 24.19 10.26
C SER A 68 -3.83 23.33 10.41
N LEU A 69 -3.69 22.27 9.59
CA LEU A 69 -2.60 21.30 9.71
C LEU A 69 -1.19 21.95 9.72
N PRO A 70 -0.86 22.93 8.86
CA PRO A 70 0.45 23.57 8.89
C PRO A 70 0.74 24.29 10.21
N GLU A 71 -0.26 24.99 10.77
CA GLU A 71 -0.12 25.69 12.04
C GLU A 71 0.05 24.71 13.21
N VAL A 72 -0.71 23.60 13.20
CA VAL A 72 -0.60 22.53 14.21
C VAL A 72 0.79 21.88 14.17
N LEU A 73 1.36 21.68 12.98
CA LEU A 73 2.72 21.12 12.83
C LEU A 73 3.81 22.04 13.39
N LEU A 74 3.56 23.35 13.45
CA LEU A 74 4.50 24.36 13.96
C LEU A 74 4.24 24.72 15.44
N GLY A 75 3.01 24.54 15.92
CA GLY A 75 2.59 24.95 17.26
C GLY A 75 3.26 24.17 18.40
N GLU A 76 3.63 22.91 18.15
CA GLU A 76 4.31 22.05 19.11
C GLU A 76 5.43 21.23 18.43
N LYS A 77 6.37 20.74 19.24
CA LYS A 77 7.44 19.85 18.74
C LYS A 77 6.96 18.40 18.73
N TRP A 78 6.59 17.91 17.55
CA TRP A 78 6.15 16.52 17.35
C TRP A 78 7.34 15.57 17.15
N ASP A 79 7.50 14.59 18.04
CA ASP A 79 8.50 13.53 17.86
C ASP A 79 8.07 12.49 16.80
N TRP A 80 6.76 12.28 16.68
CA TRP A 80 6.12 11.32 15.78
C TRP A 80 4.76 11.83 15.31
N VAL A 81 4.43 11.55 14.05
CA VAL A 81 3.11 11.70 13.46
C VAL A 81 2.64 10.34 12.95
N CYS A 82 1.46 9.91 13.36
CA CYS A 82 0.87 8.65 12.94
C CYS A 82 0.02 8.85 11.68
N VAL A 83 0.33 8.14 10.61
CA VAL A 83 -0.35 8.23 9.31
C VAL A 83 -0.98 6.88 8.97
N THR A 84 -2.31 6.85 8.89
CA THR A 84 -3.09 5.61 8.93
C THR A 84 -3.63 5.17 7.56
N SER A 85 -3.38 5.92 6.50
CA SER A 85 -3.75 5.56 5.14
C SER A 85 -2.86 6.26 4.10
N PRO A 86 -2.77 5.73 2.86
CA PRO A 86 -2.09 6.43 1.76
C PRO A 86 -2.64 7.83 1.49
N GLU A 87 -3.89 8.10 1.82
CA GLU A 87 -4.58 9.38 1.58
C GLU A 87 -4.21 10.39 2.64
N ALA A 88 -4.20 9.97 3.91
CA ALA A 88 -3.68 10.77 4.99
C ALA A 88 -2.21 11.13 4.78
N ALA A 89 -1.43 10.25 4.14
CA ALA A 89 -0.04 10.54 3.77
C ALA A 89 0.07 11.69 2.77
N LYS A 90 -0.81 11.76 1.76
CA LYS A 90 -0.84 12.86 0.79
C LYS A 90 -1.19 14.18 1.46
N VAL A 91 -2.25 14.19 2.27
CA VAL A 91 -2.67 15.35 3.07
C VAL A 91 -1.54 15.82 3.99
N PHE A 92 -0.89 14.89 4.68
CA PHE A 92 0.25 15.21 5.55
C PHE A 92 1.42 15.82 4.79
N ILE A 93 1.76 15.28 3.60
CA ILE A 93 2.83 15.84 2.76
C ILE A 93 2.53 17.30 2.38
N GLU A 94 1.31 17.59 1.94
CA GLU A 94 0.91 18.96 1.59
C GLU A 94 0.96 19.89 2.80
N GLY A 95 0.44 19.45 3.95
CA GLY A 95 0.52 20.20 5.21
C GLY A 95 1.96 20.45 5.67
N TYR A 96 2.82 19.43 5.58
CA TYR A 96 4.24 19.51 5.90
C TYR A 96 4.99 20.49 5.00
N GLU A 97 4.65 20.53 3.71
CA GLU A 97 5.19 21.50 2.75
C GLU A 97 4.73 22.92 3.05
N LYS A 98 3.43 23.12 3.28
CA LYS A 98 2.85 24.41 3.68
C LYS A 98 3.45 24.92 5.00
N ALA A 99 3.80 24.02 5.92
CA ALA A 99 4.47 24.35 7.19
C ALA A 99 5.96 24.70 7.04
N GLY A 100 6.52 24.68 5.82
CA GLY A 100 7.94 24.97 5.61
C GLY A 100 8.89 23.81 5.97
N LYS A 101 8.37 22.58 6.00
CA LYS A 101 9.16 21.33 6.19
C LYS A 101 9.90 21.30 7.54
N PRO A 102 9.18 21.37 8.68
CA PRO A 102 9.80 21.39 9.99
C PRO A 102 10.69 20.16 10.23
N SER A 103 11.90 20.39 10.74
CA SER A 103 12.87 19.32 11.00
C SER A 103 12.50 18.48 12.23
N GLY A 104 12.85 17.20 12.21
CA GLY A 104 12.75 16.32 13.39
C GLY A 104 11.43 15.58 13.53
N VAL A 105 10.46 15.84 12.66
CA VAL A 105 9.21 15.08 12.58
C VAL A 105 9.49 13.70 11.98
N ARG A 106 9.09 12.64 12.68
CA ARG A 106 9.13 11.25 12.19
C ARG A 106 7.73 10.74 11.92
N CYS A 107 7.60 9.73 11.07
CA CYS A 107 6.30 9.14 10.73
C CYS A 107 6.19 7.69 11.16
N ALA A 108 5.10 7.34 11.82
CA ALA A 108 4.65 5.98 12.04
C ALA A 108 3.51 5.69 11.05
N THR A 109 3.54 4.58 10.33
CA THR A 109 2.48 4.22 9.38
C THR A 109 1.92 2.85 9.66
N VAL A 110 0.63 2.65 9.36
CA VAL A 110 -0.06 1.37 9.60
C VAL A 110 0.41 0.23 8.69
N GLY A 111 1.21 0.54 7.66
CA GLY A 111 1.69 -0.47 6.73
C GLY A 111 2.51 0.12 5.58
N VAL A 112 3.27 -0.77 4.93
CA VAL A 112 4.23 -0.43 3.86
C VAL A 112 3.59 0.37 2.71
N ALA A 113 2.31 0.13 2.39
CA ALA A 113 1.63 0.88 1.33
C ALA A 113 1.52 2.38 1.65
N THR A 114 1.20 2.72 2.91
CA THR A 114 1.15 4.11 3.39
C THR A 114 2.55 4.70 3.45
N GLY A 115 3.50 3.97 4.04
CA GLY A 115 4.88 4.45 4.16
C GLY A 115 5.58 4.72 2.83
N LYS A 116 5.24 3.97 1.78
CA LYS A 116 5.74 4.21 0.41
C LYS A 116 5.32 5.58 -0.14
N VAL A 117 4.15 6.10 0.21
CA VAL A 117 3.70 7.43 -0.25
C VAL A 117 4.64 8.50 0.31
N LEU A 118 4.91 8.45 1.62
CA LEU A 118 5.82 9.36 2.31
C LEU A 118 7.26 9.25 1.76
N ALA A 119 7.77 8.03 1.62
CA ALA A 119 9.12 7.77 1.12
C ALA A 119 9.30 8.18 -0.34
N THR A 120 8.24 8.15 -1.15
CA THR A 120 8.30 8.60 -2.55
C THR A 120 8.42 10.12 -2.64
N ALA A 121 7.66 10.85 -1.82
CA ALA A 121 7.73 12.31 -1.77
C ALA A 121 9.02 12.82 -1.12
N TYR A 122 9.47 12.16 -0.06
CA TYR A 122 10.64 12.55 0.74
C TYR A 122 11.53 11.34 1.03
N PRO A 123 12.34 10.89 0.06
CA PRO A 123 13.16 9.68 0.18
C PRO A 123 14.22 9.76 1.28
N ASP A 124 14.67 10.97 1.63
CA ASP A 124 15.67 11.15 2.68
C ASP A 124 15.05 11.34 4.07
N VAL A 125 13.94 12.07 4.17
CA VAL A 125 13.32 12.44 5.46
C VAL A 125 12.42 11.32 5.96
N PHE A 126 11.55 10.81 5.09
CA PHE A 126 10.58 9.77 5.40
C PHE A 126 10.93 8.46 4.68
N ALA A 127 12.22 8.12 4.61
CA ALA A 127 12.67 6.82 4.11
C ALA A 127 12.00 5.66 4.88
N LEU A 128 11.75 4.52 4.22
CA LEU A 128 11.05 3.40 4.86
C LEU A 128 11.75 2.86 6.11
N ASP A 129 13.08 2.89 6.14
CA ASP A 129 13.92 2.50 7.28
C ASP A 129 13.93 3.53 8.42
N LYS A 130 13.42 4.75 8.17
CA LYS A 130 13.26 5.83 9.15
C LYS A 130 11.84 5.94 9.69
N GLN A 131 10.91 5.14 9.16
CA GLN A 131 9.53 5.07 9.63
C GLN A 131 9.35 3.91 10.61
N PHE A 132 8.38 4.06 11.52
CA PHE A 132 7.83 2.89 12.22
C PHE A 132 6.73 2.28 11.36
N ILE A 133 6.84 0.99 11.05
CA ILE A 133 5.83 0.21 10.33
C ILE A 133 5.67 -1.12 11.08
N PRO A 134 4.46 -1.46 11.56
CA PRO A 134 4.21 -2.71 12.28
C PRO A 134 4.29 -3.95 11.39
#